data_AF-A0A0C9R9P5-F1
#
_entry.id   AF-A0A0C9R9P5-F1
#
_cell.length_a   1.000
_cell.length_b   1.000
_cell.length_c   1.000
_cell.angle_alpha   90.00
_cell.angle_beta   90.00
_cell.angle_gamma   90.00
#
_symmetry.space_group_name_H-M   'P 1'
#
loop_
_entity.id
_entity.type
_entity.pdbx_description
1 polymer ?
#
loop_
_entity_poly.entity_id
_entity_poly.type
_entity_poly.pdbx_seq_one_letter_code
_entity_poly.pdbx_strand_id
1 'polypeptide(L)'
;IILLLTTVAILPEVKSVTKLAEPGEFPFIAIVTANDGPNTLGVLISANEVMAINEHLPVPPKTMTIQFGCIFMNNCTTEKFSVKHLQMDRRLNIYRITLLHKIRHIAPLPTGSLQSYDGYSCKFVGSDVYSRRLFSLDVITINKGDCRRVGMSIFDDQQCFEDPSLSHKFTGGNHGGPVICDGFLVGLQAENSKVNENIQIMHDLTKPRLYQPELLRM
;
A
#
# COMPACT_ATOMS: atom_id res chain seq x y z
N ILE A 1 26.00 -53.43 12.14
CA ILE A 1 26.04 -51.99 12.50
C ILE A 1 25.48 -51.24 11.31
N ILE A 2 24.21 -50.81 11.38
CA ILE A 2 23.56 -50.01 10.33
C ILE A 2 23.59 -48.57 10.83
N LEU A 3 24.39 -47.73 10.18
CA LEU A 3 24.47 -46.28 10.42
C LEU A 3 23.27 -45.62 9.73
N LEU A 4 22.25 -45.27 10.51
CA LEU A 4 21.18 -44.37 10.07
C LEU A 4 21.70 -42.93 10.17
N LEU A 5 22.12 -42.36 9.03
CA LEU A 5 22.32 -40.92 8.89
C LEU A 5 20.95 -40.24 8.76
N THR A 6 20.46 -39.68 9.86
CA THR A 6 19.37 -38.70 9.82
C THR A 6 19.95 -37.36 9.36
N THR A 7 19.76 -37.03 8.08
CA THR A 7 20.00 -35.68 7.57
C THR A 7 18.93 -34.76 8.16
N VAL A 8 19.28 -34.02 9.20
CA VAL A 8 18.48 -32.90 9.71
C VAL A 8 18.64 -31.76 8.71
N ALA A 9 17.65 -31.56 7.84
CA ALA A 9 17.57 -30.39 7.00
C ALA A 9 17.29 -29.18 7.90
N ILE A 10 18.33 -28.41 8.22
CA ILE A 10 18.20 -27.11 8.85
C ILE A 10 17.67 -26.17 7.75
N LEU A 11 16.34 -26.04 7.68
CA LEU A 11 15.72 -24.95 6.93
C LEU A 11 16.17 -23.65 7.62
N PRO A 12 16.91 -22.76 6.94
CA PRO A 12 17.18 -21.45 7.51
C PRO A 12 15.83 -20.76 7.72
N GLU A 13 15.51 -20.42 8.96
CA GLU A 13 14.45 -19.46 9.27
C GLU A 13 14.80 -18.17 8.53
N VAL A 14 14.18 -17.97 7.36
CA VAL A 14 14.26 -16.69 6.66
C VAL A 14 13.43 -15.73 7.50
N LYS A 15 14.09 -15.11 8.49
CA LYS A 15 13.52 -13.98 9.21
C LYS A 15 13.35 -12.88 8.16
N SER A 16 12.10 -12.60 7.79
CA SER A 16 11.77 -11.38 7.03
C SER A 16 12.30 -10.20 7.85
N VAL A 17 13.05 -9.31 7.21
CA VAL A 17 13.61 -8.11 7.85
C VAL A 17 13.18 -6.93 7.01
N THR A 18 12.69 -5.88 7.66
CA THR A 18 12.43 -4.59 7.02
C THR A 18 13.62 -4.18 6.16
N LYS A 19 13.38 -3.98 4.86
CA LYS A 19 14.40 -3.60 3.88
C LYS A 19 14.16 -2.15 3.44
N LEU A 20 15.15 -1.28 3.60
CA LEU A 20 15.09 0.08 3.04
C LEU A 20 15.08 0.02 1.51
N ALA A 21 14.24 0.85 0.89
CA ALA A 21 14.11 0.87 -0.56
C ALA A 21 15.38 1.37 -1.25
N GLU A 22 15.70 0.74 -2.38
CA GLU A 22 16.76 1.16 -3.30
C GLU A 22 16.20 1.98 -4.47
N PRO A 23 17.01 2.85 -5.10
CA PRO A 23 16.58 3.60 -6.28
C PRO A 23 16.02 2.69 -7.38
N GLY A 24 14.81 2.99 -7.83
CA GLY A 24 14.14 2.22 -8.89
C GLY A 24 13.46 0.92 -8.45
N GLU A 25 13.51 0.55 -7.17
CA GLU A 25 12.86 -0.68 -6.66
C GLU A 25 11.32 -0.60 -6.74
N PHE A 26 10.75 0.56 -6.43
CA PHE A 26 9.30 0.78 -6.44
C PHE A 26 8.91 1.99 -7.32
N PRO A 27 9.13 1.92 -8.65
CA PRO A 27 8.97 3.09 -9.52
C PRO A 27 7.50 3.52 -9.66
N PHE A 28 6.55 2.63 -9.37
CA PHE A 28 5.10 2.88 -9.39
C PHE A 28 4.57 3.57 -8.13
N ILE A 29 5.38 3.70 -7.07
CA ILE A 29 4.97 4.42 -5.87
C ILE A 29 4.90 5.91 -6.18
N ALA A 30 3.73 6.47 -5.93
CA ALA A 30 3.45 7.88 -6.07
C ALA A 30 3.68 8.58 -4.73
N ILE A 31 4.46 9.64 -4.73
CA ILE A 31 4.46 10.62 -3.64
C ILE A 31 3.43 11.68 -4.01
N VAL A 32 2.37 11.74 -3.22
CA VAL A 32 1.27 12.67 -3.41
C VAL A 32 1.46 13.84 -2.47
N THR A 33 1.65 15.03 -3.05
CA THR A 33 1.78 16.28 -2.29
C THR A 33 0.57 17.16 -2.59
N ALA A 34 -0.15 17.56 -1.54
CA ALA A 34 -1.34 18.39 -1.59
C ALA A 34 -1.08 19.71 -0.85
N ASN A 35 -1.06 20.84 -1.56
CA ASN A 35 -0.61 22.14 -1.02
C ASN A 35 0.79 22.02 -0.34
N ASP A 36 1.00 22.73 0.76
CA ASP A 36 2.12 22.60 1.70
C ASP A 36 1.86 21.52 2.79
N GLY A 37 0.94 20.59 2.53
CA GLY A 37 0.56 19.53 3.46
C GLY A 37 1.57 18.38 3.53
N PRO A 38 1.38 17.44 4.47
CA PRO A 38 2.21 16.24 4.54
C PRO A 38 2.05 15.39 3.27
N ASN A 39 3.15 14.80 2.82
CA ASN A 39 3.13 13.88 1.69
C ASN A 39 2.47 12.56 2.09
N THR A 40 1.65 12.02 1.19
CA THR A 40 1.03 10.68 1.33
C THR A 40 1.49 9.76 0.19
N LEU A 41 1.34 8.45 0.42
CA LEU A 41 1.66 7.43 -0.57
C LEU A 41 0.46 7.18 -1.49
N GLY A 42 0.77 6.91 -2.75
CA GLY A 42 -0.16 6.37 -3.72
C GLY A 42 0.52 5.37 -4.64
N VAL A 43 -0.24 4.81 -5.57
CA VAL A 43 0.21 3.79 -6.50
C VAL A 43 -0.26 4.11 -7.91
N LEU A 44 0.64 4.09 -8.88
CA LEU A 44 0.28 4.14 -10.30
C LEU A 44 -0.41 2.83 -10.71
N ILE A 45 -1.71 2.88 -10.98
CA ILE A 45 -2.51 1.69 -11.37
C ILE A 45 -2.85 1.64 -12.86
N SER A 46 -2.68 2.76 -13.57
CA SER A 46 -2.68 2.80 -15.03
C SER A 46 -1.74 3.91 -15.52
N ALA A 47 -1.56 4.07 -16.83
CA ALA A 47 -0.65 5.07 -17.39
C ALA A 47 -0.96 6.53 -16.96
N ASN A 48 -2.14 6.81 -16.41
CA ASN A 48 -2.50 8.15 -15.94
C ASN A 48 -3.41 8.13 -14.71
N GLU A 49 -3.52 7.02 -14.01
CA GLU A 49 -4.37 6.91 -12.82
C GLU A 49 -3.52 6.46 -11.63
N VAL A 50 -3.58 7.24 -10.56
CA VAL A 50 -2.98 6.93 -9.27
C VAL A 50 -4.08 6.66 -8.25
N MET A 51 -3.89 5.65 -7.42
CA MET A 51 -4.75 5.36 -6.29
C MET A 51 -4.03 5.76 -5.00
N ALA A 52 -4.71 6.50 -4.12
CA ALA A 52 -4.17 6.90 -2.82
C ALA A 52 -5.31 6.93 -1.79
N ILE A 53 -5.01 6.81 -0.51
CA ILE A 53 -6.01 6.99 0.54
C ILE A 53 -6.39 8.48 0.68
N ASN A 54 -7.62 8.76 1.10
CA ASN A 54 -8.06 10.11 1.45
C ASN A 54 -7.64 10.43 2.89
N GLU A 55 -6.35 10.61 3.08
CA GLU A 55 -5.79 11.19 4.29
C GLU A 55 -5.05 12.46 3.89
N HIS A 56 -5.46 13.59 4.46
CA HIS A 56 -4.96 14.93 4.13
C HIS A 56 -5.30 15.46 2.71
N LEU A 57 -6.31 14.89 2.04
CA LEU A 57 -6.57 15.15 0.60
C LEU A 57 -7.86 15.90 0.18
N PRO A 58 -8.62 16.68 0.96
CA PRO A 58 -9.70 17.48 0.38
C PRO A 58 -9.15 18.79 -0.20
N VAL A 59 -8.25 18.68 -1.20
CA VAL A 59 -7.65 19.82 -1.87
C VAL A 59 -8.05 19.87 -3.34
N PRO A 60 -8.18 21.06 -3.94
CA PRO A 60 -8.43 21.18 -5.37
C PRO A 60 -7.32 20.49 -6.19
N PRO A 61 -7.64 19.81 -7.31
CA PRO A 61 -6.65 19.15 -8.16
C PRO A 61 -5.46 20.05 -8.55
N LYS A 62 -5.71 21.34 -8.77
CA LYS A 62 -4.71 22.34 -9.16
C LYS A 62 -3.59 22.56 -8.14
N THR A 63 -3.77 22.13 -6.89
CA THR A 63 -2.77 22.26 -5.83
C THR A 63 -2.12 20.94 -5.45
N MET A 64 -2.42 19.88 -6.20
CA MET A 64 -1.79 18.57 -6.05
C MET A 64 -0.70 18.36 -7.07
N THR A 65 0.40 17.80 -6.61
CA THR A 65 1.47 17.28 -7.48
C THR A 65 1.77 15.84 -7.12
N ILE A 66 2.11 15.07 -8.14
CA ILE A 66 2.47 13.66 -8.01
C ILE A 66 3.89 13.49 -8.50
N GLN A 67 4.71 12.76 -7.77
CA GLN A 67 6.07 12.40 -8.18
C GLN A 67 6.27 10.89 -8.04
N PHE A 68 7.19 10.34 -8.83
CA PHE A 68 7.46 8.89 -8.87
C PHE A 68 8.96 8.61 -8.90
N GLY A 69 9.36 7.40 -8.54
CA GLY A 69 10.77 6.97 -8.59
C GLY A 69 11.64 7.52 -7.45
N CYS A 70 11.03 8.10 -6.42
CA CYS A 70 11.71 8.61 -5.24
C CYS A 70 11.81 7.56 -4.15
N ILE A 71 12.93 7.57 -3.40
CA ILE A 71 13.15 6.72 -2.24
C ILE A 71 12.89 7.44 -0.91
N PHE A 72 12.71 8.76 -0.93
CA PHE A 72 12.33 9.56 0.23
C PHE A 72 11.01 10.26 -0.07
N MET A 73 10.09 10.25 0.90
CA MET A 73 8.82 10.95 0.80
C MET A 73 9.03 12.47 0.74
N ASN A 74 10.01 12.99 1.47
CA ASN A 74 10.45 14.39 1.37
C ASN A 74 11.62 14.49 0.38
N ASN A 75 11.89 15.69 -0.14
CA ASN A 75 13.03 15.97 -1.01
C ASN A 75 13.05 15.14 -2.32
N CYS A 76 11.88 14.74 -2.79
CA CYS A 76 11.74 14.10 -4.09
C CYS A 76 12.01 15.14 -5.20
N THR A 77 13.05 14.93 -6.00
CA THR A 77 13.49 15.87 -7.05
C THR A 77 13.10 15.45 -8.47
N THR A 78 12.31 14.40 -8.61
CA THR A 78 11.87 13.91 -9.92
C THR A 78 10.82 14.84 -10.55
N GLU A 79 10.48 14.58 -11.82
CA GLU A 79 9.40 15.30 -12.51
C GLU A 79 8.10 15.29 -11.68
N LYS A 80 7.45 16.46 -11.64
CA LYS A 80 6.15 16.67 -10.99
C LYS A 80 5.04 16.57 -12.03
N PHE A 81 4.08 15.68 -11.78
CA PHE A 81 2.90 15.49 -12.60
C PHE A 81 1.71 16.26 -12.01
N SER A 82 1.05 17.05 -12.85
CA SER A 82 -0.17 17.77 -12.47
C SER A 82 -1.38 16.84 -12.48
N VAL A 83 -2.29 17.08 -11.53
CA VAL A 83 -3.57 16.35 -11.43
C VAL A 83 -4.64 17.03 -12.28
N LYS A 84 -5.32 16.26 -13.12
CA LYS A 84 -6.46 16.69 -13.93
C LYS A 84 -7.78 16.55 -13.19
N HIS A 85 -8.00 15.41 -12.55
CA HIS A 85 -9.26 15.09 -11.89
C HIS A 85 -9.03 14.20 -10.67
N LEU A 86 -9.89 14.37 -9.66
CA LEU A 86 -9.93 13.55 -8.46
C LEU A 86 -11.33 12.95 -8.34
N GLN A 87 -11.40 11.63 -8.21
CA GLN A 87 -12.64 10.93 -7.92
C GLN A 87 -12.50 10.22 -6.57
N MET A 88 -13.33 10.58 -5.61
CA MET A 88 -13.37 9.94 -4.30
C MET A 88 -14.26 8.70 -4.34
N ASP A 89 -13.73 7.58 -3.90
CA ASP A 89 -14.53 6.45 -3.45
C ASP A 89 -14.80 6.64 -1.96
N ARG A 90 -15.99 7.12 -1.63
CA ARG A 90 -16.39 7.45 -0.25
C ARG A 90 -16.44 6.23 0.66
N ARG A 91 -16.75 5.07 0.08
CA ARG A 91 -16.91 3.83 0.85
C ARG A 91 -15.54 3.35 1.33
N LEU A 92 -14.56 3.34 0.43
CA LEU A 92 -13.19 2.95 0.72
C LEU A 92 -12.34 4.10 1.25
N ASN A 93 -12.84 5.33 1.27
CA ASN A 93 -12.07 6.53 1.58
C ASN A 93 -10.75 6.60 0.78
N ILE A 94 -10.80 6.30 -0.53
CA ILE A 94 -9.65 6.38 -1.45
C ILE A 94 -9.94 7.36 -2.58
N TYR A 95 -8.89 7.99 -3.10
CA TYR A 95 -8.94 8.77 -4.33
C TYR A 95 -8.40 8.00 -5.52
N ARG A 96 -9.11 8.14 -6.64
CA ARG A 96 -8.57 7.95 -7.97
C ARG A 96 -8.15 9.29 -8.54
N ILE A 97 -6.86 9.43 -8.74
CA ILE A 97 -6.20 10.65 -9.18
C ILE A 97 -5.86 10.48 -10.65
N THR A 98 -6.56 11.21 -11.51
CA THR A 98 -6.24 11.24 -12.95
C THR A 98 -5.18 12.30 -13.20
N LEU A 99 -4.05 11.91 -13.77
CA LEU A 99 -2.97 12.80 -14.19
C LEU A 99 -3.34 13.53 -15.49
N LEU A 100 -2.80 14.75 -15.66
CA LEU A 100 -2.98 15.54 -16.88
C LEU A 100 -2.34 14.87 -18.11
N HIS A 101 -1.18 14.23 -17.92
CA HIS A 101 -0.44 13.54 -18.96
C HIS A 101 -0.22 12.07 -18.60
N LYS A 102 -0.15 11.23 -19.64
CA LYS A 102 0.17 9.80 -19.49
C LYS A 102 1.65 9.60 -19.23
N ILE A 103 1.97 8.77 -18.27
CA ILE A 103 3.30 8.28 -17.95
C ILE A 103 3.65 7.13 -18.90
N ARG A 104 4.83 7.20 -19.51
CA ARG A 104 5.31 6.21 -20.49
C ARG A 104 6.48 5.36 -20.00
N HIS A 105 7.18 5.81 -18.96
CA HIS A 105 8.45 5.22 -18.51
C HIS A 105 8.34 4.43 -17.20
N ILE A 106 7.16 4.40 -16.58
CA ILE A 106 6.89 3.65 -15.35
C ILE A 106 5.79 2.66 -15.65
N ALA A 107 6.06 1.38 -15.40
CA ALA A 107 5.06 0.33 -15.49
C ALA A 107 4.07 0.50 -14.32
N PRO A 108 2.75 0.64 -14.59
CA PRO A 108 1.75 0.64 -13.54
C PRO A 108 1.68 -0.72 -12.83
N LEU A 109 1.32 -0.69 -11.55
CA LEU A 109 1.05 -1.89 -10.77
C LEU A 109 -0.42 -2.30 -10.97
N PRO A 110 -0.72 -3.43 -11.65
CA PRO A 110 -2.09 -3.85 -11.87
C PRO A 110 -2.78 -4.21 -10.54
N THR A 111 -4.08 -3.94 -10.44
CA THR A 111 -4.91 -4.40 -9.32
C THR A 111 -5.13 -5.91 -9.40
N GLY A 112 -5.14 -6.59 -8.26
CA GLY A 112 -5.41 -8.02 -8.15
C GLY A 112 -6.79 -8.42 -8.65
N SER A 113 -6.90 -9.66 -9.11
CA SER A 113 -8.16 -10.29 -9.53
C SER A 113 -9.15 -10.47 -8.36
N LEU A 114 -10.43 -10.63 -8.68
CA LEU A 114 -11.47 -10.95 -7.71
C LEU A 114 -11.30 -12.37 -7.16
N GLN A 115 -10.54 -12.51 -6.08
CA GLN A 115 -10.33 -13.77 -5.37
C GLN A 115 -10.14 -13.53 -3.87
N SER A 116 -9.92 -14.60 -3.10
CA SER A 116 -9.42 -14.45 -1.74
C SER A 116 -7.90 -14.44 -1.76
N TYR A 117 -7.32 -13.49 -1.03
CA TYR A 117 -5.89 -13.43 -0.77
C TYR A 117 -5.57 -13.87 0.66
N ASP A 118 -6.47 -14.53 1.38
CA ASP A 118 -6.18 -15.00 2.75
C ASP A 118 -4.96 -15.93 2.79
N GLY A 119 -4.00 -15.64 3.68
CA GLY A 119 -2.78 -16.42 3.85
C GLY A 119 -1.69 -16.19 2.80
N TYR A 120 -1.89 -15.26 1.85
CA TYR A 120 -0.88 -14.95 0.84
C TYR A 120 0.33 -14.26 1.47
N SER A 121 1.52 -14.64 1.02
CA SER A 121 2.75 -13.88 1.29
C SER A 121 2.79 -12.70 0.32
N CYS A 122 2.85 -11.50 0.89
CA CYS A 122 2.79 -10.24 0.15
C CYS A 122 3.95 -9.34 0.60
N LYS A 123 4.16 -8.26 -0.14
CA LYS A 123 5.09 -7.20 0.20
C LYS A 123 4.31 -5.95 0.54
N PHE A 124 4.53 -5.42 1.73
CA PHE A 124 4.08 -4.09 2.12
C PHE A 124 5.17 -3.07 1.77
N VAL A 125 4.78 -1.90 1.26
CA VAL A 125 5.68 -0.75 1.06
C VAL A 125 5.19 0.41 1.90
N GLY A 126 6.05 0.90 2.80
CA GLY A 126 5.75 1.99 3.72
C GLY A 126 6.82 3.06 3.72
N SER A 127 6.75 3.98 4.69
CA SER A 127 7.78 5.00 4.91
C SER A 127 8.19 5.03 6.36
N ASP A 128 9.50 5.03 6.59
CA ASP A 128 10.05 5.21 7.92
C ASP A 128 9.65 6.59 8.48
N VAL A 129 9.22 6.63 9.74
CA VAL A 129 8.63 7.84 10.32
C VAL A 129 9.65 8.97 10.49
N TYR A 130 10.92 8.61 10.74
CA TYR A 130 11.99 9.57 11.03
C TYR A 130 12.72 10.01 9.77
N SER A 131 13.24 9.06 9.01
CA SER A 131 14.01 9.32 7.80
C SER A 131 13.12 9.66 6.60
N ARG A 132 11.82 9.35 6.67
CA ARG A 132 10.87 9.46 5.55
C ARG A 132 11.30 8.65 4.33
N ARG A 133 12.21 7.69 4.51
CA ARG A 133 12.68 6.79 3.46
C ARG A 133 11.67 5.67 3.27
N LEU A 134 11.41 5.32 2.02
CA LEU A 134 10.59 4.16 1.70
C LEU A 134 11.29 2.88 2.19
N PHE A 135 10.49 1.94 2.67
CA PHE A 135 10.94 0.59 3.00
C PHE A 135 9.94 -0.43 2.46
N SER A 136 10.36 -1.68 2.42
CA SER A 136 9.48 -2.81 2.21
C SER A 136 9.61 -3.86 3.30
N LEU A 137 8.54 -4.61 3.48
CA LEU A 137 8.41 -5.64 4.49
C LEU A 137 7.58 -6.79 3.92
N ASP A 138 8.02 -8.03 4.13
CA ASP A 138 7.18 -9.18 3.77
C ASP A 138 6.11 -9.38 4.86
N VAL A 139 4.86 -9.45 4.42
CA VAL A 139 3.66 -9.52 5.27
C VAL A 139 2.79 -10.69 4.83
N ILE A 140 1.88 -11.12 5.69
CA ILE A 140 0.87 -12.14 5.37
C ILE A 140 -0.51 -11.54 5.55
N THR A 141 -1.36 -11.69 4.54
CA THR A 141 -2.77 -11.29 4.62
C THR A 141 -3.56 -12.26 5.49
N ILE A 142 -4.41 -11.73 6.35
CA ILE A 142 -5.19 -12.49 7.34
C ILE A 142 -6.65 -12.53 6.92
N ASN A 143 -7.28 -13.70 7.06
CA ASN A 143 -8.72 -13.85 6.84
C ASN A 143 -9.53 -12.93 7.78
N LYS A 144 -10.63 -12.37 7.27
CA LYS A 144 -11.47 -11.42 8.01
C LYS A 144 -12.03 -11.98 9.31
N GLY A 145 -12.41 -13.27 9.32
CA GLY A 145 -12.88 -13.97 10.51
C GLY A 145 -11.80 -14.00 11.58
N ASP A 146 -10.57 -14.29 11.20
CA ASP A 146 -9.43 -14.35 12.11
C ASP A 146 -9.08 -12.98 12.66
N CYS A 147 -9.12 -11.96 11.80
CA CYS A 147 -8.94 -10.58 12.24
C CYS A 147 -10.01 -10.16 13.26
N ARG A 148 -11.28 -10.49 13.01
CA ARG A 148 -12.39 -10.23 13.96
C ARG A 148 -12.24 -11.01 15.27
N ARG A 149 -11.74 -12.25 15.22
CA ARG A 149 -11.50 -13.08 16.42
C ARG A 149 -10.44 -12.49 17.35
N VAL A 150 -9.45 -11.79 16.81
CA VAL A 150 -8.45 -11.06 17.63
C VAL A 150 -8.93 -9.68 18.07
N GLY A 151 -10.23 -9.38 17.95
CA GLY A 151 -10.86 -8.17 18.45
C GLY A 151 -10.84 -6.98 17.47
N MET A 152 -10.48 -7.20 16.21
CA MET A 152 -10.44 -6.13 15.21
C MET A 152 -11.82 -5.85 14.63
N SER A 153 -12.21 -4.58 14.58
CA SER A 153 -13.41 -4.13 13.90
C SER A 153 -13.08 -3.76 12.45
N ILE A 154 -13.37 -4.67 11.51
CA ILE A 154 -13.16 -4.44 10.07
C ILE A 154 -14.44 -4.58 9.25
N PHE A 155 -14.59 -3.72 8.25
CA PHE A 155 -15.69 -3.72 7.28
C PHE A 155 -15.50 -4.77 6.19
N ASP A 156 -16.56 -5.02 5.41
CA ASP A 156 -16.57 -6.07 4.38
C ASP A 156 -15.65 -5.81 3.19
N ASP A 157 -15.19 -4.57 3.03
CA ASP A 157 -14.23 -4.10 2.03
C ASP A 157 -12.85 -3.82 2.63
N GLN A 158 -12.61 -4.25 3.86
CA GLN A 158 -11.31 -4.23 4.51
C GLN A 158 -10.80 -5.64 4.72
N GLN A 159 -9.48 -5.78 4.80
CA GLN A 159 -8.80 -7.02 5.16
C GLN A 159 -7.64 -6.67 6.09
N CYS A 160 -7.14 -7.65 6.81
CA CYS A 160 -5.98 -7.46 7.67
C CYS A 160 -4.73 -8.07 7.05
N PHE A 161 -3.57 -7.58 7.46
CA PHE A 161 -2.29 -8.21 7.17
C PHE A 161 -1.38 -8.08 8.37
N GLU A 162 -0.41 -8.97 8.52
CA GLU A 162 0.55 -8.94 9.62
C GLU A 162 1.99 -8.99 9.14
N ASP A 163 2.88 -8.41 9.96
CA ASP A 163 4.31 -8.72 9.91
C ASP A 163 4.59 -9.98 10.74
N PRO A 164 4.79 -11.15 10.12
CA PRO A 164 5.06 -12.38 10.87
C PRO A 164 6.43 -12.37 11.55
N SER A 165 7.34 -11.48 11.15
CA SER A 165 8.69 -11.38 11.71
C SER A 165 8.79 -10.49 12.94
N LEU A 166 7.76 -9.67 13.20
CA LEU A 166 7.77 -8.63 14.24
C LEU A 166 8.97 -7.68 14.10
N SER A 167 9.51 -7.53 12.88
CA SER A 167 10.70 -6.75 12.61
C SER A 167 10.39 -5.26 12.43
N HIS A 168 9.12 -4.91 12.23
CA HIS A 168 8.67 -3.55 12.05
C HIS A 168 7.55 -3.16 13.01
N LYS A 169 7.64 -1.94 13.55
CA LYS A 169 6.52 -1.29 14.24
C LYS A 169 5.81 -0.36 13.28
N PHE A 170 4.56 -0.68 12.93
CA PHE A 170 3.76 0.16 12.07
C PHE A 170 3.45 1.51 12.73
N THR A 171 3.55 2.58 11.95
CA THR A 171 3.31 3.96 12.41
C THR A 171 2.36 4.69 11.46
N GLY A 172 1.85 5.86 11.85
CA GLY A 172 0.97 6.66 10.96
C GLY A 172 1.61 7.06 9.63
N GLY A 173 2.94 7.06 9.52
CA GLY A 173 3.64 7.33 8.26
C GLY A 173 3.47 6.26 7.18
N ASN A 174 2.89 5.12 7.54
CA ASN A 174 2.67 3.98 6.65
C ASN A 174 1.33 4.03 5.91
N HIS A 175 0.41 4.91 6.34
CA HIS A 175 -0.93 4.97 5.78
C HIS A 175 -0.88 5.23 4.26
N GLY A 176 -1.70 4.50 3.52
CA GLY A 176 -1.70 4.52 2.05
C GLY A 176 -0.61 3.66 1.42
N GLY A 177 0.27 3.06 2.21
CA GLY A 177 1.26 2.12 1.74
C GLY A 177 0.61 0.89 1.07
N PRO A 178 1.07 0.45 -0.11
CA PRO A 178 0.46 -0.68 -0.79
C PRO A 178 0.86 -2.03 -0.20
N VAL A 179 -0.09 -2.96 -0.30
CA VAL A 179 0.12 -4.39 -0.10
C VAL A 179 0.07 -5.07 -1.47
N ILE A 180 1.19 -5.70 -1.83
CA ILE A 180 1.46 -6.25 -3.15
C ILE A 180 1.63 -7.77 -3.04
N CYS A 181 0.74 -8.54 -3.66
CA CYS A 181 0.79 -10.00 -3.65
C CYS A 181 0.99 -10.49 -5.09
N ASP A 182 1.99 -11.33 -5.34
CA ASP A 182 2.31 -11.87 -6.67
C ASP A 182 2.41 -10.81 -7.78
N GLY A 183 2.91 -9.61 -7.45
CA GLY A 183 3.04 -8.49 -8.38
C GLY A 183 1.75 -7.72 -8.65
N PHE A 184 0.69 -7.97 -7.89
CA PHE A 184 -0.58 -7.25 -7.99
C PHE A 184 -0.85 -6.40 -6.75
N LEU A 185 -1.43 -5.21 -6.94
CA LEU A 185 -1.95 -4.39 -5.87
C LEU A 185 -3.23 -5.02 -5.30
N VAL A 186 -3.16 -5.50 -4.06
CA VAL A 186 -4.29 -6.13 -3.36
C VAL A 186 -4.94 -5.19 -2.37
N GLY A 187 -4.16 -4.31 -1.75
CA GLY A 187 -4.70 -3.34 -0.81
C GLY A 187 -3.85 -2.11 -0.59
N LEU A 188 -4.42 -1.13 0.11
CA LEU A 188 -3.73 0.04 0.65
C LEU A 188 -3.94 0.05 2.16
N GLN A 189 -2.87 0.26 2.93
CA GLN A 189 -3.00 0.35 4.38
C GLN A 189 -3.92 1.52 4.74
N ALA A 190 -4.97 1.19 5.49
CA ALA A 190 -6.02 2.11 5.89
C ALA A 190 -5.76 2.68 7.28
N GLU A 191 -5.50 1.79 8.23
CA GLU A 191 -5.41 2.14 9.64
C GLU A 191 -4.42 1.25 10.37
N ASN A 192 -3.83 1.79 11.44
CA ASN A 192 -3.05 1.00 12.38
C ASN A 192 -3.96 0.29 13.38
N SER A 193 -3.67 -0.96 13.71
CA SER A 193 -4.39 -1.65 14.78
C SER A 193 -4.11 -1.03 16.14
N LYS A 194 -5.17 -0.91 16.94
CA LYS A 194 -5.12 -0.51 18.36
C LYS A 194 -5.04 -1.72 19.31
N VAL A 195 -5.22 -2.93 18.78
CA VAL A 195 -5.33 -4.17 19.56
C VAL A 195 -4.05 -5.00 19.47
N ASN A 196 -3.44 -5.05 18.29
CA ASN A 196 -2.20 -5.77 18.03
C ASN A 196 -1.37 -4.98 17.01
N GLU A 197 -0.25 -4.40 17.47
CA GLU A 197 0.59 -3.50 16.67
C GLU A 197 1.25 -4.16 15.44
N ASN A 198 1.19 -5.48 15.32
CA ASN A 198 1.74 -6.23 14.18
C ASN A 198 0.71 -6.51 13.10
N ILE A 199 -0.59 -6.39 13.42
CA ILE A 199 -1.69 -6.60 12.48
C ILE A 199 -2.17 -5.22 12.03
N GLN A 200 -2.28 -4.98 10.73
CA GLN A 200 -2.79 -3.73 10.18
C GLN A 200 -4.06 -3.96 9.38
N ILE A 201 -4.82 -2.89 9.17
CA ILE A 201 -6.03 -2.90 8.35
C ILE A 201 -5.68 -2.29 7.00
N MET A 202 -6.08 -2.95 5.91
CA MET A 202 -6.03 -2.42 4.55
C MET A 202 -7.41 -2.34 3.92
N HIS A 203 -7.59 -1.40 3.00
CA HIS A 203 -8.69 -1.46 2.03
C HIS A 203 -8.42 -2.58 1.04
N ASP A 204 -9.35 -3.53 0.90
CA ASP A 204 -9.29 -4.63 -0.05
C ASP A 204 -9.72 -4.12 -1.43
N LEU A 205 -8.74 -3.95 -2.32
CA LEU A 205 -8.95 -3.39 -3.65
C LEU A 205 -9.40 -4.43 -4.69
N THR A 206 -9.50 -5.70 -4.30
CA THR A 206 -9.79 -6.82 -5.20
C THR A 206 -11.27 -7.14 -5.27
N LYS A 207 -12.07 -6.58 -4.36
CA LYS A 207 -13.52 -6.77 -4.34
C LYS A 207 -14.21 -5.96 -5.45
N PRO A 208 -15.34 -6.45 -5.99
CA PRO A 208 -16.07 -5.75 -7.02
C PRO A 208 -16.58 -4.45 -6.43
N ARG A 209 -16.25 -3.35 -7.10
CA ARG A 209 -16.86 -2.06 -6.79
C ARG A 209 -18.34 -2.18 -7.08
N LEU A 210 -19.18 -2.01 -6.07
CA LEU A 210 -20.56 -1.60 -6.33
C LEU A 210 -20.46 -0.20 -6.92
N TYR A 211 -20.41 -0.11 -8.25
CA TYR A 211 -20.47 1.13 -8.99
C TYR A 211 -21.76 1.87 -8.59
N GLN A 212 -21.66 2.84 -7.69
CA GLN A 212 -22.63 3.92 -7.62
C GLN A 212 -21.90 5.20 -8.02
N PRO A 213 -22.06 5.67 -9.26
CA PRO A 213 -21.53 6.95 -9.68
C PRO A 213 -22.37 8.04 -9.01
N GLU A 214 -22.09 8.36 -7.74
CA GLU A 214 -22.42 9.70 -7.24
C GLU A 214 -21.40 10.67 -7.84
N LEU A 215 -21.71 11.07 -9.07
CA LEU A 215 -21.01 12.10 -9.83
C LEU A 215 -21.24 13.45 -9.11
N LEU A 216 -20.41 13.75 -8.13
CA LEU A 216 -20.36 15.08 -7.55
C LEU A 216 -19.65 16.00 -8.55
N ARG A 217 -20.48 16.72 -9.31
CA ARG A 217 -20.08 18.00 -9.89
C ARG A 217 -19.81 18.95 -8.72
N MET A 218 -18.53 19.13 -8.38
CA MET A 218 -18.06 20.31 -7.65
C MET A 218 -17.47 21.30 -8.66
#